data_AF-A0A377WPW6-F1
#
_entry.id   AF-A0A377WPW6-F1
#
_cell.length_a   1.000
_cell.length_b   1.000
_cell.length_c   1.000
_cell.angle_alpha   90.00
_cell.angle_beta   90.00
_cell.angle_gamma   90.00
#
_symmetry.space_group_name_H-M   'P 1'
#
loop_
_entity.id
_entity.type
_entity.pdbx_description
1 polymer ?
#
loop_
_entity_poly.entity_id
_entity_poly.type
_entity_poly.pdbx_seq_one_letter_code
_entity_poly.pdbx_strand_id
1 'polypeptide(L)'
;MTDVTIKALASEIQTSVDRLIQQFADAGIRKSADDSVTSQEKQTLLTHLNREHGSAPDKLTLQRKTRSTLNIPGTGGKSKSVQIEVRKKRTFVKRDPQEAERLAAEEQAQREAEEQARREAEEAAKREAQLKAEREAAEQAKREVADKAKREAAEKDKVSNQHTDEMTKTAQAEKIRRENEAAELKRKSEEEARRKLEEEARRVAEEARRMAEENEKNWSETSDSPEDSSDYHVTTSQHARQAEDDNDREVEGGRGRSRSSKSGSSGEERQQTR
;
A
#
# COMPACT_ATOMS: atom_id res chain seq x y z
N MET A 1 -12.24 98.40 -21.53
CA MET A 1 -12.20 97.44 -22.64
C MET A 1 -11.95 98.24 -23.90
N THR A 2 -11.09 97.75 -24.80
CA THR A 2 -10.83 98.41 -26.09
C THR A 2 -11.77 97.80 -27.14
N ASP A 3 -12.65 98.63 -27.68
CA ASP A 3 -13.48 98.23 -28.81
C ASP A 3 -12.62 98.20 -30.08
N VAL A 4 -12.76 97.14 -30.88
CA VAL A 4 -11.97 96.93 -32.09
C VAL A 4 -12.92 96.88 -33.29
N THR A 5 -12.61 97.63 -34.35
CA THR A 5 -13.43 97.62 -35.56
C THR A 5 -13.34 96.28 -36.27
N ILE A 6 -14.41 95.89 -36.97
CA ILE A 6 -14.47 94.60 -37.69
C ILE A 6 -13.35 94.49 -38.73
N LYS A 7 -13.01 95.60 -39.42
CA LYS A 7 -11.88 95.64 -40.37
C LYS A 7 -10.52 95.36 -39.71
N ALA A 8 -10.29 95.91 -38.52
CA ALA A 8 -9.05 95.67 -37.78
C ALA A 8 -8.99 94.22 -37.28
N LEU A 9 -10.10 93.70 -36.74
CA LEU A 9 -10.21 92.32 -36.27
C LEU A 9 -10.02 91.30 -37.40
N ALA A 10 -10.63 91.56 -38.57
CA ALA A 10 -10.48 90.73 -39.77
C ALA A 10 -9.03 90.68 -40.26
N SER A 11 -8.34 91.82 -40.23
CA SER A 11 -6.92 91.92 -40.60
C SER A 11 -6.01 91.17 -39.62
N GLU A 12 -6.32 91.24 -38.32
CA GLU A 12 -5.59 90.53 -37.26
C GLU A 12 -5.74 89.00 -37.37
N ILE A 13 -6.96 88.52 -37.66
CA ILE A 13 -7.27 87.08 -37.79
C ILE A 13 -7.00 86.57 -39.22
N GLN A 14 -6.62 87.46 -40.15
CA GLN A 14 -6.39 87.15 -41.56
C GLN A 14 -7.61 86.51 -42.26
N THR A 15 -8.81 87.00 -41.94
CA THR A 15 -10.07 86.60 -42.57
C THR A 15 -10.68 87.76 -43.35
N SER A 16 -11.51 87.47 -44.35
CA SER A 16 -12.23 88.54 -45.06
C SER A 16 -13.28 89.16 -44.16
N VAL A 17 -13.50 90.46 -44.33
CA VAL A 17 -14.51 91.23 -43.58
C VAL A 17 -15.90 90.60 -43.74
N ASP A 18 -16.26 90.23 -44.97
CA ASP A 18 -17.57 89.62 -45.27
C ASP A 18 -17.76 88.27 -44.56
N ARG A 19 -16.70 87.46 -44.48
CA ARG A 19 -16.75 86.16 -43.77
C ARG A 19 -16.90 86.37 -42.27
N LEU A 20 -16.21 87.37 -41.71
CA LEU A 20 -16.33 87.69 -40.29
C LEU A 20 -17.73 88.22 -39.95
N ILE A 21 -18.32 89.06 -40.82
CA ILE A 21 -19.71 89.51 -40.70
C ILE A 21 -20.68 88.33 -40.73
N GLN A 22 -20.48 87.39 -41.66
CA GLN A 22 -21.29 86.18 -41.75
C GLN A 22 -21.19 85.36 -40.45
N GLN A 23 -19.99 85.15 -39.91
CA GLN A 23 -19.79 84.42 -38.66
C GLN A 23 -20.45 85.12 -37.45
N PHE A 24 -20.43 86.45 -37.40
CA PHE A 24 -21.18 87.19 -36.39
C PHE A 24 -22.69 87.02 -36.56
N ALA A 25 -23.20 87.04 -37.80
CA ALA A 25 -24.61 86.82 -38.08
C ALA A 25 -25.06 85.41 -37.69
N ASP A 26 -24.23 84.40 -37.94
CA ASP A 26 -24.46 83.00 -37.52
C ASP A 26 -24.45 82.87 -35.99
N ALA A 27 -23.59 83.65 -35.31
CA ALA A 27 -23.58 83.79 -33.86
C ALA A 27 -24.75 84.65 -33.30
N GLY A 28 -25.65 85.16 -34.16
CA GLY A 28 -26.84 85.93 -33.78
C GLY A 28 -26.60 87.44 -33.61
N ILE A 29 -25.43 87.95 -33.98
CA ILE A 29 -25.05 89.36 -33.85
C ILE A 29 -24.94 89.98 -35.24
N ARG A 30 -25.86 90.88 -35.60
CA ARG A 30 -25.78 91.59 -36.88
C ARG A 30 -24.86 92.80 -36.78
N LYS A 31 -23.81 92.83 -37.59
CA LYS A 31 -22.87 93.95 -37.70
C LYS A 31 -22.52 94.23 -39.15
N SER A 32 -22.12 95.47 -39.43
CA SER A 32 -21.66 95.95 -40.72
C SER A 32 -20.15 96.16 -40.73
N ALA A 33 -19.55 96.39 -41.89
CA ALA A 33 -18.09 96.47 -42.06
C ALA A 33 -17.41 97.58 -41.22
N ASP A 34 -18.14 98.63 -40.86
CA ASP A 34 -17.62 99.79 -40.12
C ASP A 34 -17.93 99.74 -38.61
N ASP A 35 -18.64 98.71 -38.15
CA ASP A 35 -19.01 98.59 -36.74
C ASP A 35 -17.84 98.11 -35.86
N SER A 36 -17.94 98.47 -34.58
CA SER A 36 -17.04 98.01 -33.52
C SER A 36 -17.52 96.75 -32.84
N VAL A 37 -16.57 95.89 -32.46
CA VAL A 37 -16.77 94.64 -31.73
C VAL A 37 -16.29 94.79 -30.29
N THR A 38 -17.21 94.55 -29.36
CA THR A 38 -16.93 94.53 -27.92
C THR A 38 -16.28 93.22 -27.49
N SER A 39 -15.66 93.20 -26.30
CA SER A 39 -15.06 91.97 -25.77
C SER A 39 -16.08 90.83 -25.56
N GLN A 40 -17.33 91.16 -25.24
CA GLN A 40 -18.40 90.18 -25.05
C GLN A 40 -18.79 89.54 -26.38
N GLU A 41 -18.94 90.33 -27.44
CA GLU A 41 -19.27 89.84 -28.79
C GLU A 41 -18.15 88.96 -29.35
N LYS A 42 -16.87 89.32 -29.08
CA LYS A 42 -15.73 88.45 -29.42
C LYS A 42 -15.83 87.09 -28.73
N GLN A 43 -16.19 87.06 -27.44
CA GLN A 43 -16.36 85.81 -26.72
C GLN A 43 -17.50 84.97 -27.29
N THR A 44 -18.64 85.59 -27.66
CA THR A 44 -19.76 84.90 -28.31
C THR A 44 -19.39 84.33 -29.68
N LEU A 45 -18.60 85.05 -30.47
CA LEU A 45 -18.06 84.52 -31.72
C LEU A 45 -17.14 83.32 -31.45
N LEU A 46 -16.25 83.40 -30.47
CA LEU A 46 -15.35 82.30 -30.11
C LEU A 46 -16.11 81.07 -29.62
N THR A 47 -17.16 81.23 -28.81
CA THR A 47 -17.98 80.10 -28.36
C THR A 47 -18.73 79.45 -29.53
N HIS A 48 -19.22 80.25 -30.47
CA HIS A 48 -19.85 79.75 -31.71
C HIS A 48 -18.86 78.94 -32.55
N LEU A 49 -17.69 79.51 -32.85
CA LEU A 49 -16.66 78.84 -33.65
C LEU A 49 -16.13 77.58 -32.97
N ASN A 50 -15.95 77.59 -31.65
CA ASN A 50 -15.55 76.41 -30.90
C ASN A 50 -16.63 75.30 -30.87
N ARG A 51 -17.90 75.69 -30.99
CA ARG A 51 -19.04 74.75 -31.12
C ARG A 51 -19.12 74.16 -32.52
N GLU A 52 -18.99 74.99 -33.56
CA GLU A 52 -19.04 74.54 -34.96
C GLU A 52 -17.82 73.71 -35.38
N HIS A 53 -16.63 74.13 -34.95
CA HIS A 53 -15.39 73.45 -35.31
C HIS A 53 -15.02 72.32 -34.34
N GLY A 54 -15.78 72.13 -33.26
CA GLY A 54 -15.49 71.16 -32.23
C GLY A 54 -14.15 71.45 -31.56
N SER A 55 -14.17 72.04 -30.37
CA SER A 55 -12.98 72.43 -29.58
C SER A 55 -11.92 71.31 -29.38
N ALA A 56 -12.22 70.05 -29.68
CA ALA A 56 -11.27 68.96 -29.82
C ALA A 56 -11.87 67.86 -30.71
N PRO A 57 -11.07 67.06 -31.43
CA PRO A 57 -11.59 65.93 -32.19
C PRO A 57 -12.29 64.93 -31.25
N ASP A 58 -13.53 64.56 -31.58
CA ASP A 58 -14.34 63.61 -30.79
C ASP A 58 -13.68 62.24 -30.62
N LYS A 59 -12.72 61.91 -31.49
CA LYS A 59 -11.98 60.66 -31.50
C LYS A 59 -10.47 60.92 -31.47
N LEU A 60 -9.86 60.65 -30.32
CA LEU A 60 -8.41 60.65 -30.16
C LEU A 60 -7.87 59.22 -30.29
N THR A 61 -7.10 58.95 -31.35
CA THR A 61 -6.42 57.66 -31.49
C THR A 61 -5.01 57.70 -30.94
N LEU A 62 -4.76 57.02 -29.83
CA LEU A 62 -3.44 56.83 -29.27
C LEU A 62 -2.79 55.56 -29.87
N GLN A 63 -1.63 55.74 -30.51
CA GLN A 63 -0.82 54.64 -31.03
C GLN A 63 0.27 54.32 -30.02
N ARG A 64 0.23 53.13 -29.42
CA ARG A 64 1.27 52.66 -28.49
C ARG A 64 2.09 51.56 -29.15
N LYS A 65 3.41 51.67 -29.05
CA LYS A 65 4.35 50.65 -29.49
C LYS A 65 4.96 49.99 -28.26
N THR A 66 4.93 48.66 -28.21
CA THR A 66 5.61 47.89 -27.18
C THR A 66 6.55 46.92 -27.87
N ARG A 67 7.84 47.01 -27.57
CA ARG A 67 8.86 46.07 -28.06
C ARG A 67 9.05 44.98 -27.02
N SER A 68 9.01 43.73 -27.43
CA SER A 68 9.30 42.56 -26.60
C SER A 68 10.33 41.68 -27.32
N THR A 69 11.14 40.95 -26.57
CA THR A 69 12.06 39.95 -27.15
C THR A 69 11.46 38.57 -26.92
N LEU A 70 11.21 37.83 -28.00
CA LEU A 70 10.75 36.45 -27.92
C LEU A 70 11.95 35.54 -28.17
N ASN A 71 12.27 34.70 -27.19
CA ASN A 71 13.29 33.68 -27.32
C ASN A 71 12.65 32.42 -27.88
N ILE A 72 13.03 32.05 -29.10
CA ILE A 72 12.54 30.85 -29.78
C ILE A 72 13.59 29.76 -29.62
N PRO A 73 13.27 28.61 -28.99
CA PRO A 73 14.18 27.47 -28.94
C PRO A 73 14.35 26.91 -30.36
N GLY A 74 15.58 26.95 -30.89
CA GLY A 74 15.89 26.39 -32.20
C GLY A 74 16.21 24.90 -32.13
N THR A 75 15.84 24.16 -33.18
CA THR A 75 16.29 22.78 -33.41
C THR A 75 17.81 22.77 -33.54
N GLY A 76 18.50 22.29 -32.50
CA GLY A 76 19.97 22.29 -32.41
C GLY A 76 20.57 23.04 -31.21
N GLY A 77 19.76 23.39 -30.19
CA GLY A 77 20.25 23.91 -28.90
C GLY A 77 20.64 25.40 -28.89
N LYS A 78 20.61 26.07 -30.04
CA LYS A 78 20.84 27.52 -30.14
C LYS A 78 19.49 28.24 -30.16
N SER A 79 19.21 29.05 -29.14
CA SER A 79 18.03 29.91 -29.09
C SER A 79 18.26 31.16 -29.94
N LYS A 80 17.25 31.54 -30.74
CA LYS A 80 17.23 32.82 -31.48
C LYS A 80 16.32 33.79 -30.73
N SER A 81 16.80 34.99 -30.47
CA SER A 81 15.99 36.08 -29.94
C SER A 81 15.43 36.92 -31.08
N VAL A 82 14.11 37.06 -31.14
CA VAL A 82 13.41 37.88 -32.13
C VAL A 82 12.82 39.09 -31.40
N GLN A 83 13.16 40.30 -31.85
CA GLN A 83 12.51 41.52 -31.35
C GLN A 83 11.16 41.70 -32.05
N ILE A 84 10.08 41.62 -31.28
CA ILE A 84 8.71 41.80 -31.73
C ILE A 84 8.23 43.19 -31.29
N GLU A 85 7.87 44.06 -32.24
CA GLU A 85 7.14 45.29 -31.96
C GLU A 85 5.64 45.05 -32.12
N VAL A 86 4.88 45.11 -31.03
CA VAL A 86 3.42 45.10 -31.08
C VAL A 86 2.92 46.55 -31.11
N ARG A 87 2.09 46.87 -32.10
CA ARG A 87 1.46 48.18 -32.26
C ARG A 87 -0.01 48.06 -31.87
N LYS A 88 -0.41 48.72 -30.79
CA LYS A 88 -1.82 48.77 -30.34
C LYS A 88 -2.41 50.13 -30.66
N LYS A 89 -3.59 50.12 -31.30
CA LYS A 89 -4.44 51.31 -31.45
C LYS A 89 -5.43 51.37 -30.28
N ARG A 90 -5.48 52.48 -29.56
CA ARG A 90 -6.54 52.78 -28.60
C ARG A 90 -7.26 54.04 -29.06
N THR A 91 -8.56 53.94 -29.32
CA THR A 91 -9.39 55.07 -29.73
C THR A 91 -10.18 55.54 -28.51
N PHE A 92 -9.87 56.73 -28.00
CA PHE A 92 -10.67 57.40 -26.99
C PHE A 92 -11.72 58.24 -27.69
N VAL A 93 -12.99 58.00 -27.38
CA VAL A 93 -14.10 58.82 -27.85
C VAL A 93 -14.49 59.71 -26.69
N LYS A 94 -14.59 61.03 -26.91
CA LYS A 94 -15.06 61.97 -25.90
C LYS A 94 -16.53 61.69 -25.64
N ARG A 95 -16.81 60.98 -24.55
CA ARG A 95 -18.15 60.52 -24.18
C ARG A 95 -18.84 61.54 -23.29
N ASP A 96 -20.15 61.65 -23.41
CA ASP A 96 -20.94 62.51 -22.53
C ASP A 96 -20.75 62.11 -21.06
N PRO A 97 -20.66 63.07 -20.12
CA PRO A 97 -20.35 62.79 -18.72
C PRO A 97 -21.37 61.83 -18.08
N GLN A 98 -22.64 61.90 -18.47
CA GLN A 98 -23.69 60.99 -17.98
C GLN A 98 -23.50 59.54 -18.47
N GLU A 99 -23.05 59.32 -19.70
CA GLU A 99 -22.74 57.96 -20.16
C GLU A 99 -21.48 57.40 -19.49
N ALA A 100 -20.49 58.26 -19.26
CA ALA A 100 -19.26 57.89 -18.57
C ALA A 100 -19.54 57.45 -17.12
N GLU A 101 -20.40 58.16 -16.39
CA GLU A 101 -20.83 57.78 -15.04
C GLU A 101 -21.60 56.46 -15.03
N ARG A 102 -22.51 56.23 -15.98
CA ARG A 102 -23.25 54.96 -16.08
C ARG A 102 -22.34 53.76 -16.33
N LEU A 103 -21.37 53.91 -17.25
CA LEU A 103 -20.40 52.86 -17.53
C LEU A 103 -19.44 52.63 -16.36
N ALA A 104 -19.03 53.69 -15.65
CA ALA A 104 -18.20 53.55 -14.46
C ALA A 104 -18.93 52.82 -13.32
N ALA A 105 -20.22 53.12 -13.13
CA ALA A 105 -21.06 52.41 -12.16
C ALA A 105 -21.25 50.93 -12.55
N GLU A 106 -21.45 50.63 -13.84
CA GLU A 106 -21.56 49.25 -14.33
C GLU A 106 -20.24 48.48 -14.17
N GLU A 107 -19.09 49.11 -14.47
CA GLU A 107 -17.78 48.51 -14.27
C GLU A 107 -17.48 48.26 -12.78
N GLN A 108 -17.88 49.18 -11.90
CA GLN A 108 -17.76 48.98 -10.46
C GLN A 108 -18.64 47.82 -9.98
N ALA A 109 -19.90 47.76 -10.41
CA ALA A 109 -20.80 46.66 -10.07
C ALA A 109 -20.27 45.30 -10.56
N GLN A 110 -19.69 45.25 -11.77
CA GLN A 110 -19.06 44.02 -12.29
C GLN A 110 -17.83 43.61 -11.46
N ARG A 111 -16.98 44.56 -11.08
CA ARG A 111 -15.80 44.29 -10.25
C ARG A 111 -16.18 43.81 -8.86
N GLU A 112 -17.19 44.41 -8.24
CA GLU A 112 -17.70 43.98 -6.95
C GLU A 112 -18.31 42.57 -7.01
N ALA A 113 -19.08 42.26 -8.07
CA ALA A 113 -19.61 40.92 -8.29
C ALA A 113 -18.50 39.88 -8.52
N GLU A 114 -17.48 40.21 -9.30
CA GLU A 114 -16.32 39.33 -9.52
C GLU A 114 -15.51 39.11 -8.23
N GLU A 115 -15.34 40.16 -7.43
CA GLU A 115 -14.64 40.05 -6.14
C GLU A 115 -15.44 39.21 -5.13
N GLN A 116 -16.76 39.40 -5.06
CA GLN A 116 -17.64 38.57 -4.24
C GLN A 116 -17.57 37.10 -4.65
N ALA A 117 -17.70 36.80 -5.96
CA ALA A 117 -17.58 35.44 -6.46
C ALA A 117 -16.22 34.82 -6.15
N ARG A 118 -15.13 35.61 -6.22
CA ARG A 118 -13.79 35.15 -5.85
C ARG A 118 -13.66 34.85 -4.35
N ARG A 119 -14.23 35.70 -3.49
CA ARG A 119 -14.24 35.50 -2.04
C ARG A 119 -15.06 34.26 -1.64
N GLU A 120 -16.23 34.08 -2.23
CA GLU A 120 -17.08 32.89 -2.02
C GLU A 120 -16.37 31.61 -2.46
N ALA A 121 -15.71 31.62 -3.62
CA ALA A 121 -14.93 30.49 -4.09
C ALA A 121 -13.75 30.17 -3.16
N GLU A 122 -13.05 31.19 -2.66
CA GLU A 122 -11.95 31.01 -1.70
C GLU A 122 -12.45 30.46 -0.35
N GLU A 123 -13.58 30.96 0.16
CA GLU A 123 -14.19 30.48 1.40
C GLU A 123 -14.71 29.04 1.26
N ALA A 124 -15.34 28.71 0.13
CA ALA A 124 -15.76 27.35 -0.18
C ALA A 124 -14.57 26.38 -0.22
N ALA A 125 -13.47 26.76 -0.88
CA ALA A 125 -12.24 25.97 -0.92
C ALA A 125 -11.63 25.77 0.47
N LYS A 126 -11.63 26.80 1.32
CA LYS A 126 -11.17 26.68 2.72
C LYS A 126 -12.04 25.73 3.54
N ARG A 127 -13.38 25.82 3.42
CA ARG A 127 -14.32 24.92 4.11
C ARG A 127 -14.15 23.47 3.65
N GLU A 128 -13.98 23.24 2.36
CA GLU A 128 -13.74 21.89 1.83
C GLU A 128 -12.42 21.31 2.35
N ALA A 129 -11.34 22.12 2.36
CA ALA A 129 -10.06 21.71 2.92
C ALA A 129 -10.15 21.38 4.42
N GLN A 130 -10.88 22.18 5.21
CA GLN A 130 -11.10 21.92 6.64
C GLN A 130 -11.90 20.63 6.86
N LEU A 131 -13.00 20.43 6.13
CA LEU A 131 -13.81 19.21 6.23
C LEU A 131 -13.00 17.96 5.82
N LYS A 132 -12.13 18.09 4.82
CA LYS A 132 -11.24 17.00 4.40
C LYS A 132 -10.21 16.67 5.48
N ALA A 133 -9.60 17.69 6.07
CA ALA A 133 -8.65 17.52 7.17
C ALA A 133 -9.31 16.89 8.41
N GLU A 134 -10.54 17.31 8.76
CA GLU A 134 -11.29 16.74 9.87
C GLU A 134 -11.67 15.27 9.62
N ARG A 135 -12.09 14.92 8.40
CA ARG A 135 -12.37 13.53 8.01
C ARG A 135 -11.13 12.65 8.07
N GLU A 136 -9.99 13.16 7.59
CA GLU A 136 -8.73 12.42 7.63
C GLU A 136 -8.25 12.22 9.07
N ALA A 137 -8.34 13.24 9.92
CA ALA A 137 -8.03 13.13 11.34
C ALA A 137 -8.95 12.13 12.06
N ALA A 138 -10.26 12.16 11.77
CA ALA A 138 -11.22 11.21 12.34
C ALA A 138 -10.97 9.77 11.86
N GLU A 139 -10.55 9.57 10.61
CA GLU A 139 -10.19 8.25 10.09
C GLU A 139 -8.89 7.74 10.70
N GLN A 140 -7.88 8.59 10.85
CA GLN A 140 -6.63 8.24 11.53
C GLN A 140 -6.89 7.85 12.99
N ALA A 141 -7.70 8.62 13.73
CA ALA A 141 -8.08 8.28 15.09
C ALA A 141 -8.81 6.92 15.18
N LYS A 142 -9.71 6.60 14.24
CA LYS A 142 -10.37 5.29 14.17
C LYS A 142 -9.39 4.16 13.88
N ARG A 143 -8.43 4.37 12.96
CA ARG A 143 -7.39 3.38 12.63
C ARG A 143 -6.47 3.12 13.82
N GLU A 144 -6.04 4.16 14.53
CA GLU A 144 -5.21 4.01 15.73
C GLU A 144 -5.91 3.26 16.85
N VAL A 145 -7.21 3.55 17.09
CA VAL A 145 -8.01 2.80 18.07
C VAL A 145 -8.17 1.34 17.64
N ALA A 146 -8.42 1.08 16.36
CA ALA A 146 -8.54 -0.29 15.84
C ALA A 146 -7.22 -1.06 15.90
N ASP A 147 -6.08 -0.43 15.59
CA ASP A 147 -4.76 -1.06 15.70
C ASP A 147 -4.36 -1.29 17.15
N LYS A 148 -4.69 -0.37 18.06
CA LYS A 148 -4.47 -0.57 19.50
C LYS A 148 -5.29 -1.73 20.03
N ALA A 149 -6.57 -1.83 19.65
CA ALA A 149 -7.43 -2.97 20.02
C ALA A 149 -6.90 -4.30 19.46
N LYS A 150 -6.40 -4.32 18.21
CA LYS A 150 -5.77 -5.52 17.63
C LYS A 150 -4.48 -5.91 18.34
N ARG A 151 -3.65 -4.94 18.73
CA ARG A 151 -2.40 -5.19 19.49
C ARG A 151 -2.71 -5.72 20.88
N GLU A 152 -3.67 -5.14 21.59
CA GLU A 152 -4.10 -5.61 22.91
C GLU A 152 -4.73 -7.02 22.83
N ALA A 153 -5.51 -7.32 21.79
CA ALA A 153 -6.04 -8.66 21.56
C ALA A 153 -4.93 -9.68 21.26
N ALA A 154 -3.96 -9.33 20.42
CA ALA A 154 -2.81 -10.20 20.09
C ALA A 154 -1.86 -10.38 21.29
N GLU A 155 -1.73 -9.40 22.18
CA GLU A 155 -0.96 -9.53 23.42
C GLU A 155 -1.65 -10.48 24.41
N LYS A 156 -2.98 -10.34 24.60
CA LYS A 156 -3.75 -11.25 25.46
C LYS A 156 -3.71 -12.70 24.96
N ASP A 157 -3.76 -12.91 23.65
CA ASP A 157 -3.67 -14.25 23.05
C ASP A 157 -2.29 -14.90 23.27
N LYS A 158 -1.22 -14.11 23.16
CA LYS A 158 0.16 -14.57 23.46
C LYS A 158 0.37 -14.90 24.94
N VAL A 159 -0.15 -14.08 25.85
CA VAL A 159 -0.01 -14.31 27.29
C VAL A 159 -0.85 -15.52 27.74
N SER A 160 -2.02 -15.75 27.14
CA SER A 160 -2.82 -16.94 27.41
C SER A 160 -2.14 -18.23 26.95
N ASN A 161 -1.52 -18.24 25.77
CA ASN A 161 -0.81 -19.41 25.24
C ASN A 161 0.47 -19.75 26.03
N GLN A 162 1.20 -18.73 26.51
CA GLN A 162 2.41 -18.93 27.32
C GLN A 162 2.10 -19.54 28.69
N HIS A 163 0.99 -19.14 29.32
CA HIS A 163 0.64 -19.65 30.66
C HIS A 163 0.15 -21.11 30.63
N THR A 164 -0.46 -21.56 29.52
CA THR A 164 -0.87 -22.96 29.34
C THR A 164 0.29 -23.90 28.99
N ASP A 165 1.34 -23.40 28.33
CA ASP A 165 2.50 -24.21 27.93
C ASP A 165 3.44 -24.50 29.13
N GLU A 166 3.66 -23.53 30.03
CA GLU A 166 4.50 -23.75 31.22
C GLU A 166 3.88 -24.70 32.26
N MET A 167 2.55 -24.67 32.43
CA MET A 167 1.84 -25.55 33.36
C MET A 167 1.77 -27.00 32.85
N THR A 168 1.71 -27.22 31.54
CA THR A 168 1.67 -28.57 30.96
C THR A 168 3.06 -29.21 30.92
N LYS A 169 4.11 -28.42 30.68
CA LYS A 169 5.51 -28.90 30.65
C LYS A 169 6.03 -29.30 32.04
N THR A 170 5.64 -28.58 33.10
CA THR A 170 6.01 -28.91 34.49
C THR A 170 5.28 -30.15 35.00
N ALA A 171 3.99 -30.31 34.68
CA ALA A 171 3.22 -31.52 35.02
C ALA A 171 3.72 -32.78 34.30
N GLN A 172 4.13 -32.66 33.03
CA GLN A 172 4.69 -33.78 32.25
C GLN A 172 6.08 -34.20 32.77
N ALA A 173 6.93 -33.25 33.18
CA ALA A 173 8.24 -33.55 33.75
C ALA A 173 8.16 -34.30 35.08
N GLU A 174 7.22 -33.95 35.97
CA GLU A 174 7.00 -34.71 37.22
C GLU A 174 6.49 -36.13 36.97
N LYS A 175 5.59 -36.32 35.99
CA LYS A 175 5.05 -37.63 35.65
C LYS A 175 6.13 -38.58 35.12
N ILE A 176 7.01 -38.09 34.25
CA ILE A 176 8.14 -38.85 33.72
C ILE A 176 9.13 -39.24 34.84
N ARG A 177 9.37 -38.34 35.81
CA ARG A 177 10.24 -38.63 36.95
C ARG A 177 9.68 -39.75 37.84
N ARG A 178 8.38 -39.74 38.13
CA ARG A 178 7.71 -40.79 38.92
C ARG A 178 7.66 -42.13 38.19
N GLU A 179 7.47 -42.13 36.87
CA GLU A 179 7.47 -43.36 36.07
C GLU A 179 8.85 -44.02 36.01
N ASN A 180 9.93 -43.24 35.90
CA ASN A 180 11.29 -43.77 35.93
C ASN A 180 11.66 -44.35 37.30
N GLU A 181 11.28 -43.69 38.40
CA GLU A 181 11.52 -44.20 39.76
C GLU A 181 10.76 -45.51 40.02
N ALA A 182 9.52 -45.60 39.54
CA ALA A 182 8.73 -46.84 39.61
C ALA A 182 9.32 -47.96 38.75
N ALA A 183 9.85 -47.64 37.56
CA ALA A 183 10.51 -48.61 36.70
C ALA A 183 11.81 -49.15 37.32
N GLU A 184 12.60 -48.31 37.99
CA GLU A 184 13.81 -48.74 38.69
C GLU A 184 13.49 -49.63 39.90
N LEU A 185 12.45 -49.30 40.67
CA LEU A 185 11.96 -50.15 41.77
C LEU A 185 11.50 -51.52 41.26
N LYS A 186 10.77 -51.54 40.14
CA LYS A 186 10.32 -52.79 39.53
C LYS A 186 11.50 -53.63 39.02
N ARG A 187 12.47 -53.01 38.36
CA ARG A 187 13.68 -53.70 37.88
C ARG A 187 14.49 -54.32 39.03
N LYS A 188 14.65 -53.61 40.15
CA LYS A 188 15.33 -54.14 41.34
C LYS A 188 14.57 -55.35 41.93
N SER A 189 13.24 -55.29 41.99
CA SER A 189 12.43 -56.42 42.46
C SER A 189 12.50 -57.65 41.55
N GLU A 190 12.58 -57.44 40.23
CA GLU A 190 12.73 -58.52 39.25
C GLU A 190 14.13 -59.14 39.30
N GLU A 191 15.18 -58.34 39.51
CA GLU A 191 16.56 -58.83 39.68
C GLU A 191 16.72 -59.64 40.99
N GLU A 192 16.11 -59.21 42.09
CA GLU A 192 16.10 -59.98 43.34
C GLU A 192 15.28 -61.27 43.24
N ALA A 193 14.16 -61.25 42.52
CA ALA A 193 13.37 -62.46 42.26
C ALA A 193 14.15 -63.45 41.37
N ARG A 194 14.86 -62.95 40.34
CA ARG A 194 15.73 -63.77 39.50
C ARG A 194 16.88 -64.38 40.29
N ARG A 195 17.51 -63.61 41.18
CA ARG A 195 18.59 -64.12 42.04
C ARG A 195 18.10 -65.22 42.99
N LYS A 196 16.90 -65.09 43.57
CA LYS A 196 16.31 -66.14 44.42
C LYS A 196 16.00 -67.40 43.62
N LEU A 197 15.45 -67.25 42.42
CA LEU A 197 15.21 -68.38 41.52
C LEU A 197 16.50 -69.06 41.07
N GLU A 198 17.58 -68.30 40.84
CA GLU A 198 18.89 -68.84 40.50
C GLU A 198 19.54 -69.58 41.67
N GLU A 199 19.43 -69.04 42.90
CA GLU A 199 19.91 -69.70 44.11
C GLU A 199 19.12 -70.98 44.43
N GLU A 200 17.81 -70.98 44.18
CA GLU A 200 16.96 -72.18 44.32
C GLU A 200 17.28 -73.22 43.23
N ALA A 201 17.45 -72.80 41.97
CA ALA A 201 17.89 -73.68 40.89
C ALA A 201 19.27 -74.28 41.17
N ARG A 202 20.18 -73.53 41.80
CA ARG A 202 21.49 -74.03 42.21
C ARG A 202 21.37 -75.08 43.32
N ARG A 203 20.47 -74.88 44.30
CA ARG A 203 20.22 -75.88 45.35
C ARG A 203 19.60 -77.16 44.79
N VAL A 204 18.63 -77.04 43.89
CA VAL A 204 18.03 -78.19 43.21
C VAL A 204 19.07 -78.92 42.35
N ALA A 205 19.98 -78.20 41.68
CA ALA A 205 21.07 -78.82 40.91
C ALA A 205 22.12 -79.51 41.80
N GLU A 206 22.41 -78.98 42.98
CA GLU A 206 23.31 -79.60 43.97
C GLU A 206 22.66 -80.84 44.60
N GLU A 207 21.38 -80.78 44.92
CA GLU A 207 20.60 -81.92 45.42
C GLU A 207 20.47 -83.01 44.35
N ALA A 208 20.23 -82.64 43.08
CA ALA A 208 20.25 -83.57 41.96
C ALA A 208 21.63 -84.20 41.75
N ARG A 209 22.73 -83.45 41.94
CA ARG A 209 24.09 -84.01 41.94
C ARG A 209 24.31 -84.99 43.07
N ARG A 210 23.84 -84.69 44.28
CA ARG A 210 23.94 -85.58 45.44
C ARG A 210 23.13 -86.86 45.23
N MET A 211 21.91 -86.74 44.70
CA MET A 211 21.06 -87.87 44.34
C MET A 211 21.67 -88.69 43.19
N ALA A 212 22.35 -88.05 42.24
CA ALA A 212 23.10 -88.75 41.19
C ALA A 212 24.31 -89.51 41.75
N GLU A 213 25.06 -88.94 42.70
CA GLU A 213 26.19 -89.60 43.36
C GLU A 213 25.74 -90.76 44.28
N GLU A 214 24.60 -90.61 44.96
CA GLU A 214 23.98 -91.67 45.77
C GLU A 214 23.38 -92.78 44.89
N ASN A 215 22.79 -92.44 43.73
CA ASN A 215 22.37 -93.43 42.74
C ASN A 215 23.55 -94.09 42.02
N GLU A 216 24.64 -93.38 41.72
CA GLU A 216 25.86 -93.97 41.15
C GLU A 216 26.47 -95.00 42.11
N LYS A 217 26.38 -94.75 43.42
CA LYS A 217 26.75 -95.73 44.45
C LYS A 217 25.83 -96.96 44.47
N ASN A 218 24.54 -96.76 44.20
CA ASN A 218 23.53 -97.84 44.14
C ASN A 218 23.57 -98.64 42.81
N TRP A 219 23.98 -98.00 41.70
CA TRP A 219 24.16 -98.59 40.37
C TRP A 219 25.53 -99.30 40.24
N SER A 220 26.54 -98.87 40.99
CA SER A 220 27.83 -99.58 41.09
C SER A 220 27.77 -100.86 41.94
N GLU A 221 26.73 -101.05 42.77
CA GLU A 221 26.43 -102.34 43.45
C GLU A 221 25.46 -103.25 42.67
N THR A 222 24.87 -102.78 41.56
CA THR A 222 23.88 -103.54 40.76
C THR A 222 24.21 -103.54 39.26
N SER A 223 25.49 -103.57 38.90
CA SER A 223 25.96 -103.68 37.50
C SER A 223 26.65 -105.02 37.24
N ASP A 224 26.02 -106.11 37.67
CA ASP A 224 26.24 -107.45 37.08
C ASP A 224 24.90 -107.96 36.55
N SER A 225 24.49 -107.42 35.40
CA SER A 225 23.44 -107.98 34.55
C SER A 225 23.81 -107.66 33.11
N PRO A 226 24.11 -108.67 32.27
CA PRO A 226 24.51 -108.44 30.89
C PRO A 226 23.34 -107.83 30.11
N GLU A 227 23.62 -106.76 29.37
CA GLU A 227 22.68 -106.18 28.42
C GLU A 227 22.27 -107.26 27.40
N ASP A 228 20.96 -107.46 27.25
CA ASP A 228 20.40 -108.31 26.20
C ASP A 228 20.63 -107.61 24.85
N SER A 229 21.66 -108.04 24.13
CA SER A 229 21.95 -107.58 22.76
C SER A 229 20.99 -108.21 21.75
N SER A 230 19.69 -108.21 22.05
CA SER A 230 18.68 -108.65 21.12
C SER A 230 18.55 -107.62 20.00
N ASP A 231 18.70 -108.09 18.77
CA ASP A 231 18.60 -107.31 17.54
C ASP A 231 17.15 -106.78 17.41
N TYR A 232 16.91 -105.51 17.79
CA TYR A 232 15.58 -104.88 17.79
C TYR A 232 15.05 -104.49 16.40
N HIS A 233 15.73 -104.93 15.33
CA HIS A 233 15.28 -104.69 13.97
C HIS A 233 14.10 -105.61 13.61
N VAL A 234 12.96 -105.00 13.31
CA VAL A 234 11.73 -105.72 12.93
C VAL A 234 11.86 -106.33 11.53
N THR A 235 12.84 -105.89 10.74
CA THR A 235 13.03 -106.30 9.35
C THR A 235 14.36 -107.02 9.11
N THR A 236 14.34 -108.00 8.18
CA THR A 236 15.49 -108.88 7.88
C THR A 236 16.33 -108.44 6.68
N SER A 237 15.91 -107.38 5.96
CA SER A 237 16.64 -106.84 4.80
C SER A 237 17.64 -105.76 5.24
N GLN A 238 18.91 -105.86 4.80
CA GLN A 238 19.97 -104.89 5.15
C GLN A 238 19.58 -103.43 4.83
N HIS A 239 18.87 -103.20 3.73
CA HIS A 239 18.47 -101.85 3.34
C HIS A 239 17.33 -101.29 4.20
N ALA A 240 16.49 -102.16 4.75
CA ALA A 240 15.40 -101.75 5.64
C ALA A 240 15.95 -101.38 7.03
N ARG A 241 16.94 -102.12 7.54
CA ARG A 241 17.63 -101.80 8.80
C ARG A 241 18.32 -100.45 8.76
N GLN A 242 19.07 -100.18 7.68
CA GLN A 242 19.74 -98.90 7.49
C GLN A 242 18.74 -97.73 7.46
N ALA A 243 17.57 -97.92 6.86
CA ALA A 243 16.52 -96.90 6.80
C ALA A 243 15.81 -96.70 8.14
N GLU A 244 15.60 -97.77 8.91
CA GLU A 244 15.08 -97.72 10.29
C GLU A 244 16.06 -96.94 11.18
N ASP A 245 17.34 -97.30 11.17
CA ASP A 245 18.41 -96.61 11.90
C ASP A 245 18.54 -95.12 11.51
N ASP A 246 18.44 -94.80 10.22
CA ASP A 246 18.49 -93.42 9.73
C ASP A 246 17.23 -92.64 10.12
N ASN A 247 16.04 -93.27 10.13
CA ASN A 247 14.81 -92.64 10.58
C ASN A 247 14.84 -92.33 12.08
N ASP A 248 15.27 -93.30 12.89
CA ASP A 248 15.41 -93.11 14.34
C ASP A 248 16.41 -91.98 14.63
N ARG A 249 17.53 -91.95 13.89
CA ARG A 249 18.51 -90.87 13.98
C ARG A 249 17.94 -89.51 13.56
N GLU A 250 17.09 -89.44 12.54
CA GLU A 250 16.41 -88.20 12.12
C GLU A 250 15.33 -87.74 13.12
N VAL A 251 14.55 -88.67 13.66
CA VAL A 251 13.47 -88.37 14.62
C VAL A 251 14.05 -87.87 15.95
N GLU A 252 15.13 -88.48 16.42
CA GLU A 252 15.85 -88.02 17.61
C GLU A 252 16.69 -86.77 17.35
N GLY A 253 17.31 -86.65 16.17
CA GLY A 253 18.10 -85.49 15.77
C GLY A 253 17.28 -84.23 15.43
N GLY A 254 15.99 -84.39 15.09
CA GLY A 254 15.15 -83.35 14.49
C GLY A 254 14.52 -82.32 15.44
N ARG A 255 14.58 -82.52 16.76
CA ARG A 255 13.88 -81.62 17.73
C ARG A 255 14.74 -80.51 18.34
N GLY A 256 15.91 -80.23 17.76
CA GLY A 256 16.82 -79.23 18.31
C GLY A 256 17.57 -78.41 17.28
N ARG A 257 16.89 -77.60 16.44
CA ARG A 257 17.35 -76.28 15.90
C ARG A 257 16.64 -75.91 14.57
N SER A 258 15.83 -74.85 14.59
CA SER A 258 16.16 -73.59 13.89
C SER A 258 14.96 -72.63 13.80
N ARG A 259 15.30 -71.34 13.95
CA ARG A 259 14.44 -70.16 13.88
C ARG A 259 14.55 -69.53 12.48
N SER A 260 13.50 -68.78 12.15
CA SER A 260 13.48 -67.47 11.48
C SER A 260 13.26 -67.34 9.96
N SER A 261 12.21 -66.55 9.70
CA SER A 261 12.05 -65.48 8.69
C SER A 261 11.91 -65.83 7.21
N LYS A 262 10.70 -65.58 6.68
CA LYS A 262 10.52 -65.13 5.29
C LYS A 262 9.42 -64.07 5.20
N SER A 263 9.83 -62.88 4.80
CA SER A 263 9.02 -61.75 4.32
C SER A 263 8.59 -61.98 2.86
N GLY A 264 7.43 -61.44 2.48
CA GLY A 264 7.04 -61.22 1.08
C GLY A 264 5.58 -61.52 0.76
N SER A 265 4.73 -60.48 0.75
CA SER A 265 3.43 -60.52 0.06
C SER A 265 3.27 -59.20 -0.71
N SER A 266 3.65 -59.21 -1.98
CA SER A 266 3.30 -58.19 -2.97
C SER A 266 2.08 -58.68 -3.76
N GLY A 267 0.98 -57.94 -3.64
CA GLY A 267 -0.27 -58.21 -4.38
C GLY A 267 -0.27 -57.57 -5.76
N GLU A 268 -0.37 -58.43 -6.78
CA GLU A 268 -1.08 -58.25 -8.05
C GLU A 268 -2.55 -57.84 -7.76
N GLU A 269 -3.34 -57.11 -8.55
CA GLU A 269 -3.48 -56.94 -10.00
C GLU A 269 -4.63 -55.93 -10.23
N ARG A 270 -4.64 -55.20 -11.35
CA ARG A 270 -5.81 -54.78 -12.18
C ARG A 270 -5.31 -53.82 -13.26
N GLN A 271 -5.12 -54.28 -14.50
CA GLN A 271 -6.09 -54.31 -15.62
C GLN A 271 -6.62 -52.90 -15.97
N GLN A 272 -6.70 -52.41 -17.21
CA GLN A 272 -6.60 -53.00 -18.54
C GLN A 272 -6.48 -51.83 -19.54
N THR A 273 -5.91 -52.13 -20.71
CA THR A 273 -5.83 -51.28 -21.89
C THR A 273 -7.07 -51.44 -22.79
N ARG A 274 -7.72 -50.34 -23.17
CA ARG A 274 -8.04 -49.97 -24.56
C ARG A 274 -8.57 -48.56 -24.65
#